data_AF-A0A519YJL3-F1
#
_entry.id   AF-A0A519YJL3-F1
#
_cell.length_a   1.000
_cell.length_b   1.000
_cell.length_c   1.000
_cell.angle_alpha   90.00
_cell.angle_beta   90.00
_cell.angle_gamma   90.00
#
_symmetry.space_group_name_H-M   'P 1'
#
loop_
_entity.id
_entity.type
_entity.pdbx_description
1 polymer ?
#
loop_
_entity_poly.entity_id
_entity_poly.type
_entity_poly.pdbx_seq_one_letter_code
_entity_poly.pdbx_strand_id
1 'polypeptide(L)'
;MARWLLARLARAALAAWGIASLVFVLSRFLPGDPAQAAQPEAGDLSRPAVGRQSAASRALTQQALRKRIGLAEPVFYVSRLAGPPITWRWNGLHNQYHRWATQVLRGNLGYSYRDGQPVTALLKHAVAYSLPLAATAAGLAV
;
A
#
# COMPACT_ATOMS: atom_id res chain seq x y z
N MET A 1 -16.07 27.22 -22.54
CA MET A 1 -15.62 27.00 -21.15
C MET A 1 -15.44 25.51 -20.79
N ALA A 2 -16.43 24.63 -21.03
CA ALA A 2 -16.35 23.20 -20.68
C ALA A 2 -15.14 22.44 -21.28
N ARG A 3 -14.79 22.67 -22.56
CA ARG A 3 -13.62 22.03 -23.21
C ARG A 3 -12.28 22.37 -22.54
N TRP A 4 -12.14 23.62 -22.05
CA TRP A 4 -10.94 24.06 -21.35
C TRP A 4 -10.87 23.46 -19.94
N LEU A 5 -12.01 23.44 -19.22
CA LEU A 5 -12.11 22.77 -17.92
C LEU A 5 -11.82 21.26 -18.04
N LEU A 6 -12.36 20.60 -19.06
CA LEU A 6 -12.09 19.18 -19.35
C LEU A 6 -10.62 18.93 -19.67
N ALA A 7 -10.01 19.75 -20.53
CA ALA A 7 -8.58 19.63 -20.84
C ALA A 7 -7.70 19.87 -19.60
N ARG A 8 -8.11 20.79 -18.71
CA ARG A 8 -7.42 21.06 -17.45
C ARG A 8 -7.57 19.90 -16.48
N LEU A 9 -8.78 19.35 -16.33
CA LEU A 9 -9.06 18.17 -15.52
C LEU A 9 -8.31 16.93 -16.03
N ALA A 10 -8.25 16.73 -17.35
CA ALA A 10 -7.54 15.60 -17.94
C ALA A 10 -6.03 15.68 -17.66
N ARG A 11 -5.41 16.86 -17.83
CA ARG A 11 -3.99 17.09 -17.48
C ARG A 11 -3.74 16.87 -15.99
N ALA A 12 -4.62 17.37 -15.13
CA ALA A 12 -4.53 17.18 -13.69
C ALA A 12 -4.67 15.70 -13.29
N ALA A 13 -5.62 14.98 -13.89
CA ALA A 13 -5.81 13.55 -13.66
C ALA A 13 -4.58 12.73 -14.10
N LEU A 14 -3.99 13.06 -15.24
CA LEU A 14 -2.79 12.39 -15.74
C LEU A 14 -1.57 12.67 -14.85
N ALA A 15 -1.39 13.91 -14.41
CA ALA A 15 -0.35 14.28 -13.44
C ALA A 15 -0.56 13.56 -12.10
N ALA A 16 -1.79 13.57 -11.56
CA ALA A 16 -2.14 12.87 -10.33
C ALA A 16 -1.90 11.37 -10.44
N TRP A 17 -2.27 10.75 -11.56
CA TRP A 17 -2.02 9.34 -11.83
C TRP A 17 -0.51 9.03 -11.91
N GLY A 18 0.26 9.88 -12.57
CA GLY A 18 1.72 9.75 -12.66
C GLY A 18 2.40 9.88 -11.29
N ILE A 19 2.04 10.90 -10.51
CA ILE A 19 2.55 11.12 -9.15
C ILE A 19 2.15 9.96 -8.23
N ALA A 20 0.88 9.52 -8.27
CA ALA A 20 0.42 8.38 -7.47
C ALA A 20 1.17 7.09 -7.82
N SER A 21 1.39 6.83 -9.11
CA SER A 21 2.20 5.70 -9.57
C SER A 21 3.63 5.80 -9.08
N LEU A 22 4.24 6.99 -9.19
CA LEU A 22 5.61 7.25 -8.73
C LEU A 22 5.74 7.03 -7.21
N VAL A 23 4.85 7.60 -6.40
CA VAL A 23 4.84 7.44 -4.93
C VAL A 23 4.61 5.98 -4.54
N PHE A 24 3.69 5.31 -5.22
CA PHE A 24 3.41 3.90 -4.97
C PHE A 24 4.62 3.01 -5.26
N VAL A 25 5.30 3.26 -6.38
CA VAL A 25 6.56 2.61 -6.75
C VAL A 25 7.60 2.93 -5.69
N LEU A 26 7.91 4.20 -5.43
CA LEU A 26 8.93 4.61 -4.45
C LEU A 26 8.69 4.00 -3.05
N SER A 27 7.46 4.01 -2.54
CA SER A 27 7.12 3.44 -1.23
C SER A 27 7.36 1.93 -1.14
N ARG A 28 7.24 1.19 -2.24
CA ARG A 28 7.43 -0.27 -2.32
C ARG A 28 8.77 -0.69 -2.90
N PHE A 29 9.57 0.27 -3.38
CA PHE A 29 10.95 0.07 -3.78
C PHE A 29 11.93 0.14 -2.61
N LEU A 30 11.46 0.43 -1.38
CA LEU A 30 12.25 0.14 -0.19
C LEU A 30 12.54 -1.38 -0.15
N PRO A 31 13.82 -1.80 -0.19
CA PRO A 31 14.24 -3.19 -0.15
C PRO A 31 14.09 -3.74 1.27
N GLY A 32 12.85 -3.80 1.72
CA GLY A 32 12.43 -4.33 3.00
C GLY A 32 11.03 -4.85 2.79
N ASP A 33 10.93 -6.04 2.19
CA ASP A 33 9.72 -6.84 2.31
C ASP A 33 9.36 -6.82 3.80
N PRO A 34 8.19 -6.33 4.25
CA PRO A 34 7.83 -6.38 5.67
C PRO A 34 7.82 -7.83 6.18
N ALA A 35 7.78 -8.82 5.28
CA ALA A 35 8.02 -10.23 5.59
C ALA A 35 9.48 -10.56 5.99
N GLN A 36 10.46 -9.76 5.56
CA GLN A 36 11.87 -9.82 5.96
C GLN A 36 12.16 -8.91 7.16
N ALA A 37 11.44 -7.79 7.34
CA ALA A 37 11.54 -6.96 8.54
C ALA A 37 10.84 -7.61 9.76
N ALA A 38 9.85 -8.47 9.53
CA ALA A 38 9.27 -9.37 10.54
C ALA A 38 10.14 -10.62 10.76
N GLN A 39 11.46 -10.49 10.66
CA GLN A 39 12.43 -11.48 11.11
C GLN A 39 12.75 -11.15 12.57
N PRO A 40 12.16 -11.84 13.57
CA PRO A 40 12.62 -11.76 14.94
C PRO A 40 13.99 -12.43 15.03
N GLU A 41 15.04 -11.74 14.61
CA GLU A 41 16.43 -12.13 14.90
C GLU A 41 16.93 -11.32 16.09
N ALA A 42 16.78 -11.87 17.30
CA ALA A 42 17.68 -11.58 18.44
C ALA A 42 17.39 -12.45 19.69
N GLY A 43 16.77 -13.64 19.55
CA GLY A 43 16.29 -14.39 20.73
C GLY A 43 16.69 -15.86 20.86
N ASP A 44 17.03 -16.57 19.78
CA ASP A 44 17.10 -18.04 19.85
C ASP A 44 18.38 -18.62 19.22
N LEU A 45 19.54 -18.07 19.60
CA LEU A 45 20.87 -18.61 19.28
C LEU A 45 21.21 -19.92 20.04
N SER A 46 20.22 -20.60 20.65
CA SER A 46 20.45 -21.70 21.60
C SER A 46 19.67 -22.99 21.28
N ARG A 47 19.50 -23.42 20.02
CA ARG A 47 19.07 -24.82 19.71
C ARG A 47 19.64 -25.37 18.39
N PRO A 48 20.67 -26.24 18.40
CA PRO A 48 21.40 -26.66 17.19
C PRO A 48 20.82 -27.84 16.37
N ALA A 49 19.54 -28.23 16.49
CA ALA A 49 19.01 -29.40 15.75
C ALA A 49 17.67 -29.22 15.00
N VAL A 50 16.98 -28.07 15.12
CA VAL A 50 15.64 -27.85 14.52
C VAL A 50 15.73 -26.94 13.26
N GLY A 51 16.82 -27.03 12.49
CA GLY A 51 17.07 -26.14 11.34
C GLY A 51 16.32 -26.49 10.05
N ARG A 52 16.11 -27.78 9.76
CA ARG A 52 15.55 -28.24 8.47
C ARG A 52 14.02 -28.30 8.44
N GLN A 53 13.39 -28.77 9.51
CA GLN A 53 11.92 -28.82 9.60
C GLN A 53 11.32 -27.43 9.83
N SER A 54 12.03 -26.53 10.50
CA SER A 54 11.55 -25.18 10.74
C SER A 54 11.57 -24.35 9.45
N ALA A 55 12.56 -24.45 8.57
CA ALA A 55 12.58 -23.69 7.31
C ALA A 55 11.41 -24.07 6.37
N ALA A 56 11.14 -25.36 6.19
CA ALA A 56 10.01 -25.83 5.36
C ALA A 56 8.65 -25.49 5.99
N SER A 57 8.50 -25.68 7.31
CA SER A 57 7.29 -25.32 8.04
C SER A 57 7.07 -23.81 8.10
N ARG A 58 8.14 -23.02 8.24
CA ARG A 58 8.12 -21.54 8.16
C ARG A 58 7.72 -21.08 6.77
N ALA A 59 8.19 -21.71 5.69
CA ALA A 59 7.79 -21.37 4.33
C ALA A 59 6.29 -21.63 4.09
N LEU A 60 5.75 -22.74 4.62
CA LEU A 60 4.32 -23.05 4.56
C LEU A 60 3.47 -22.09 5.41
N THR A 61 3.94 -21.74 6.61
CA THR A 61 3.24 -20.81 7.51
C THR A 61 3.27 -19.39 6.95
N GLN A 62 4.39 -18.96 6.37
CA GLN A 62 4.52 -17.67 5.67
C GLN A 62 3.63 -17.63 4.41
N GLN A 63 3.54 -18.71 3.64
CA GLN A 63 2.60 -18.77 2.51
C GLN A 63 1.13 -18.68 2.96
N ALA A 64 0.78 -19.32 4.07
CA ALA A 64 -0.57 -19.28 4.63
C ALA A 64 -0.95 -17.87 5.12
N LEU A 65 -0.02 -17.15 5.77
CA LEU A 65 -0.23 -15.74 6.14
C LEU A 65 -0.42 -14.89 4.88
N ARG A 66 0.49 -14.96 3.91
CA ARG A 66 0.43 -14.17 2.65
C ARG A 66 -0.91 -14.28 1.91
N LYS A 67 -1.51 -15.47 1.89
CA LYS A 67 -2.85 -15.69 1.31
C LYS A 67 -3.95 -14.99 2.09
N ARG A 68 -3.89 -14.99 3.43
CA ARG A 68 -4.90 -14.33 4.29
C ARG A 68 -4.85 -12.80 4.24
N ILE A 69 -3.65 -12.22 4.14
CA ILE A 69 -3.47 -10.75 4.08
C ILE A 69 -3.53 -10.18 2.65
N GLY A 70 -3.80 -11.00 1.63
CA GLY A 70 -3.89 -10.54 0.24
C GLY A 70 -2.57 -10.05 -0.37
N LEU A 71 -1.44 -10.25 0.32
CA LEU A 71 -0.10 -9.88 -0.15
C LEU A 71 0.46 -10.83 -1.22
N ALA A 72 -0.33 -11.83 -1.64
CA ALA A 72 0.06 -12.74 -2.72
C ALA A 72 -0.01 -12.09 -4.10
N GLU A 73 -0.72 -10.97 -4.24
CA GLU A 73 -0.83 -10.24 -5.50
C GLU A 73 0.44 -9.41 -5.76
N PRO A 74 0.87 -9.30 -7.03
CA PRO A 74 1.98 -8.44 -7.40
C PRO A 74 1.68 -6.98 -7.08
N VAL A 75 2.72 -6.28 -6.64
CA VAL A 75 2.62 -4.90 -6.18
C VAL A 75 2.14 -3.96 -7.29
N PHE A 76 2.70 -4.09 -8.50
CA PHE A 76 2.43 -3.20 -9.64
C PHE A 76 2.24 -4.00 -10.94
N TYR A 77 1.89 -3.30 -12.03
CA TYR A 77 1.70 -3.88 -13.35
C TYR A 77 2.90 -4.68 -13.86
N VAL A 78 4.10 -4.33 -13.42
CA VAL A 78 5.35 -5.02 -13.76
C VAL A 78 6.07 -5.39 -12.47
N SER A 79 6.56 -6.62 -12.39
CA SER A 79 7.38 -7.08 -11.26
C SER A 79 8.63 -7.77 -11.78
N ARG A 80 9.77 -7.51 -11.13
CA ARG A 80 11.03 -8.22 -11.37
C ARG A 80 11.05 -9.49 -10.53
N LEU A 81 11.30 -10.65 -11.14
CA LEU A 81 11.68 -11.84 -10.39
C LEU A 81 13.18 -11.76 -10.09
N ALA A 82 13.56 -11.88 -8.82
CA ALA A 82 14.95 -11.90 -8.42
C ALA A 82 15.58 -13.26 -8.78
N GLY A 83 16.50 -13.25 -9.74
CA GLY A 83 17.30 -14.40 -10.19
C GLY A 83 18.07 -14.05 -11.47
N PRO A 84 19.25 -14.65 -11.72
CA PRO A 84 19.90 -14.59 -13.03
C PRO A 84 19.24 -15.62 -13.97
N PRO A 85 18.78 -15.25 -15.18
CA PRO A 85 18.70 -13.89 -15.75
C PRO A 85 17.52 -13.07 -15.18
N ILE A 86 17.69 -11.74 -15.10
CA ILE A 86 16.63 -10.81 -14.68
C ILE A 86 15.46 -10.93 -15.66
N THR A 87 14.33 -11.49 -15.19
CA THR A 87 13.11 -11.62 -15.98
C THR A 87 12.05 -10.64 -15.49
N TRP A 88 11.54 -9.85 -16.44
CA TRP A 88 10.42 -8.95 -16.20
C TRP A 88 9.11 -9.71 -16.43
N ARG A 89 8.23 -9.71 -15.44
CA ARG A 89 6.88 -10.27 -15.58
C ARG A 89 5.84 -9.16 -15.58
N TRP A 90 5.04 -9.12 -16.64
CA TRP A 90 3.85 -8.29 -16.69
C TRP A 90 2.69 -9.01 -15.97
N ASN A 91 2.07 -8.34 -15.02
CA ASN A 91 1.03 -8.91 -14.15
C ASN A 91 -0.39 -8.50 -14.57
N GLY A 92 -0.55 -7.77 -15.67
CA GLY A 92 -1.86 -7.31 -16.15
C GLY A 92 -2.59 -6.39 -15.17
N LEU A 93 -3.93 -6.38 -15.24
CA LEU A 93 -4.79 -5.58 -14.36
C LEU A 93 -4.98 -6.19 -12.96
N HIS A 94 -4.54 -7.43 -12.76
CA HIS A 94 -4.65 -8.14 -11.47
C HIS A 94 -3.42 -7.81 -10.61
N ASN A 95 -3.38 -6.58 -10.10
CA ASN A 95 -2.32 -6.10 -9.23
C ASN A 95 -2.87 -5.22 -8.10
N GLN A 96 -2.09 -5.11 -7.01
CA GLN A 96 -2.50 -4.35 -5.82
C GLN A 96 -2.78 -2.88 -6.13
N TYR A 97 -1.99 -2.26 -7.03
CA TYR A 97 -2.20 -0.87 -7.43
C TYR A 97 -3.55 -0.66 -8.11
N HIS A 98 -3.91 -1.51 -9.08
CA HIS A 98 -5.15 -1.38 -9.83
C HIS A 98 -6.37 -1.58 -8.92
N ARG A 99 -6.29 -2.57 -8.01
CA ARG A 99 -7.32 -2.79 -7.01
C ARG A 99 -7.45 -1.59 -6.07
N TRP A 100 -6.34 -1.08 -5.54
CA TRP A 100 -6.31 0.13 -4.71
C TRP A 100 -6.89 1.34 -5.44
N ALA A 101 -6.45 1.61 -6.66
CA ALA A 101 -6.94 2.73 -7.47
C ALA A 101 -8.45 2.63 -7.70
N THR A 102 -8.95 1.43 -8.03
CA THR A 102 -10.39 1.19 -8.20
C THR A 102 -11.17 1.40 -6.90
N GLN A 103 -10.63 0.97 -5.76
CA GLN A 103 -11.25 1.19 -4.45
C GLN A 103 -11.30 2.68 -4.10
N VAL A 104 -10.20 3.41 -4.31
CA VAL A 104 -10.14 4.86 -4.10
C VAL A 104 -11.15 5.59 -4.98
N LEU A 105 -11.26 5.22 -6.26
CA LEU A 105 -12.27 5.78 -7.18
C LEU A 105 -13.71 5.48 -6.74
N ARG A 106 -13.94 4.35 -6.04
CA ARG A 106 -15.23 4.01 -5.42
C ARG A 106 -15.44 4.68 -4.05
N GLY A 107 -14.52 5.54 -3.61
CA GLY A 107 -14.59 6.22 -2.31
C GLY A 107 -14.13 5.36 -1.12
N ASN A 108 -13.55 4.18 -1.37
CA ASN A 108 -12.98 3.31 -0.33
C ASN A 108 -11.47 3.51 -0.24
N LEU A 109 -11.03 4.18 0.82
CA LEU A 109 -9.61 4.45 1.09
C LEU A 109 -8.88 3.28 1.79
N GLY A 110 -9.60 2.20 2.12
CA GLY A 110 -9.06 1.05 2.85
C GLY A 110 -9.06 1.26 4.36
N TYR A 111 -8.21 0.48 5.05
CA TYR A 111 -8.14 0.41 6.50
C TYR A 111 -6.80 0.97 7.01
N SER A 112 -6.81 1.55 8.21
CA SER A 112 -5.62 1.98 8.94
C SER A 112 -4.76 0.77 9.28
N TYR A 113 -3.46 0.85 8.98
CA TYR A 113 -2.49 -0.17 9.37
C TYR A 113 -2.27 -0.23 10.89
N ARG A 114 -2.57 0.85 11.61
CA ARG A 114 -2.37 0.95 13.06
C ARG A 114 -3.58 0.43 13.84
N ASP A 115 -4.77 0.87 13.44
CA ASP A 115 -5.99 0.71 14.24
C ASP A 115 -7.02 -0.22 13.60
N GLY A 116 -6.78 -0.68 12.37
CA GLY A 116 -7.69 -1.57 11.64
C GLY A 116 -9.04 -0.94 11.27
N GLN A 117 -9.24 0.35 11.51
CA GLN A 117 -10.47 1.08 11.19
C GLN A 117 -10.47 1.62 9.75
N PRO A 118 -11.63 1.79 9.10
CA PRO A 118 -11.70 2.36 7.77
C PRO A 118 -11.19 3.82 7.77
N VAL A 119 -10.26 4.13 6.87
CA VAL A 119 -9.61 5.45 6.76
C VAL A 119 -10.65 6.54 6.48
N THR A 120 -11.72 6.22 5.76
CA THR A 120 -12.84 7.13 5.50
C THR A 120 -13.56 7.55 6.77
N ALA A 121 -13.71 6.66 7.76
CA ALA A 121 -14.32 7.00 9.04
C ALA A 121 -13.39 7.92 9.85
N LEU A 122 -12.09 7.60 9.87
CA LEU A 122 -11.08 8.44 10.54
C LEU A 122 -11.05 9.86 9.95
N LEU A 123 -11.05 9.99 8.62
CA LEU A 123 -11.13 11.28 7.94
C LEU A 123 -12.40 12.04 8.28
N LYS A 124 -13.57 11.39 8.24
CA LYS A 124 -14.84 12.02 8.63
C LYS A 124 -14.78 12.55 10.07
N HIS A 125 -14.23 11.75 10.98
CA HIS A 125 -14.09 12.13 12.38
C HIS A 125 -13.14 13.32 12.54
N ALA A 126 -11.95 13.26 11.94
CA ALA A 126 -10.97 14.35 11.99
C ALA A 126 -11.50 15.65 11.38
N VAL A 127 -12.18 15.57 10.24
CA VAL A 127 -12.79 16.72 9.56
C VAL A 127 -13.90 17.33 10.42
N ALA A 128 -14.73 16.53 11.09
CA ALA A 128 -15.81 17.02 11.94
C ALA A 128 -15.32 17.91 13.09
N TYR A 129 -14.12 17.68 13.62
CA TYR A 129 -13.55 18.51 14.69
C TYR A 129 -12.64 19.62 14.18
N SER A 130 -11.78 19.33 13.19
CA SER A 130 -10.79 20.30 12.70
C SER A 130 -11.40 21.44 11.89
N LEU A 131 -12.44 21.18 11.08
CA LEU A 131 -13.07 22.23 10.27
C LEU A 131 -13.74 23.31 11.13
N PRO A 132 -14.59 22.99 12.12
CA PRO A 132 -15.17 24.00 12.98
C PRO A 132 -14.12 24.81 13.73
N LEU A 133 -13.08 24.15 14.26
CA LEU A 133 -11.96 24.82 14.95
C LEU A 133 -11.21 25.78 14.02
N ALA A 134 -10.90 25.36 12.79
CA ALA A 134 -10.25 26.20 11.81
C ALA A 134 -11.16 27.37 11.38
N ALA A 135 -12.46 27.12 11.22
CA ALA A 135 -13.43 28.13 10.83
C ALA A 135 -13.64 29.19 11.93
N THR A 136 -13.73 28.79 13.20
CA THR A 136 -13.86 29.75 14.31
C THR A 136 -12.60 30.58 14.48
N ALA A 137 -11.41 29.97 14.37
CA ALA A 137 -10.14 30.68 14.40
C ALA A 137 -10.04 31.70 13.24
N ALA A 138 -10.39 31.30 12.02
CA ALA A 138 -10.41 32.20 10.87
C ALA A 138 -11.44 33.33 11.00
N GLY A 139 -12.61 33.04 11.58
CA GLY A 139 -13.65 34.03 11.83
C GLY A 139 -13.28 35.07 12.88
N LEU A 140 -12.55 34.69 13.93
CA LEU A 140 -12.03 35.62 14.94
C LEU A 140 -10.84 36.45 14.46
N ALA A 141 -10.18 36.02 13.38
CA ALA A 141 -9.03 36.72 12.82
C ALA A 141 -9.42 37.91 11.90
N VAL A 142 -10.71 38.08 11.60
CA VAL A 142 -11.28 39.19 10.82
C VAL A 142 -11.90 40.21 11.75
#